data_AF-A0A0L8JZ41-F1
#
_entry.id   AF-A0A0L8JZ41-F1
#
_cell.length_a   1.000
_cell.length_b   1.000
_cell.length_c   1.000
_cell.angle_alpha   90.00
_cell.angle_beta   90.00
_cell.angle_gamma   90.00
#
_symmetry.space_group_name_H-M   'P 1'
#
loop_
_entity.id
_entity.type
_entity.pdbx_description
1 polymer ?
#
loop_
_entity_poly.entity_id
_entity_poly.type
_entity_poly.pdbx_seq_one_letter_code
_entity_poly.pdbx_strand_id
1 'polypeptide(L)'
;MIWVPLLLVACVVAGVGCARVCRATLAAALPDAGDPRGGADPELTLHEAAYLAGGPLRVTDLTLVSMHRGRRLLLAHTGWATVVDAGGAGRDELERAVLGAIGPEGQCPIPSVRPVVAADASVRCIEERLVGLGLAVPAAGRREVAEGLRAVKAGFLLGLVLGTAAALLVPAAERALVIAAFTLPLLASGLCLLIGLVERYPYTRWASPAGQRLLSGLSAADPLTALATRGPAVLEPELRAAFRGQDTRHRP
;
A
#
# COMPACT_ATOMS: atom_id res chain seq x y z
N MET A 1 10.70 -18.92 40.66
CA MET A 1 9.25 -19.11 40.43
C MET A 1 8.56 -17.96 39.66
N ILE A 2 9.13 -16.75 39.60
CA ILE A 2 8.62 -15.58 38.83
C ILE A 2 8.54 -15.81 37.30
N TRP A 3 9.23 -16.83 36.79
CA TRP A 3 9.29 -17.13 35.36
C TRP A 3 8.03 -17.80 34.79
N VAL A 4 7.28 -18.51 35.62
CA VAL A 4 6.03 -19.18 35.24
C VAL A 4 4.92 -18.17 34.90
N PRO A 5 4.67 -17.09 35.68
CA PRO A 5 3.70 -16.07 35.28
C PRO A 5 4.15 -15.28 34.05
N LEU A 6 5.46 -15.04 33.85
CA LEU A 6 5.98 -14.41 32.63
C LEU A 6 5.74 -15.28 31.38
N LEU A 7 5.94 -16.60 31.50
CA LEU A 7 5.64 -17.57 30.44
C LEU A 7 4.14 -17.63 30.14
N LEU A 8 3.31 -17.59 31.18
CA LEU A 8 1.85 -17.60 31.05
C LEU A 8 1.36 -16.34 30.33
N VAL A 9 1.92 -15.16 30.65
CA VAL A 9 1.64 -13.91 29.93
C VAL A 9 2.09 -14.01 28.47
N ALA A 10 3.28 -14.54 28.18
CA ALA A 10 3.77 -14.72 26.81
C ALA A 10 2.88 -15.67 25.99
N CYS A 11 2.42 -16.79 26.59
CA CYS A 11 1.49 -17.73 25.97
C CYS A 11 0.12 -17.10 25.71
N VAL A 12 -0.42 -16.31 26.66
CA VAL A 12 -1.69 -15.60 26.47
C VAL A 12 -1.57 -14.57 25.36
N VAL A 13 -0.47 -13.81 25.29
CA VAL A 13 -0.22 -12.83 24.23
C VAL A 13 -0.09 -13.52 22.86
N ALA A 14 0.65 -14.64 22.77
CA ALA A 14 0.78 -15.41 21.54
C ALA A 14 -0.56 -16.05 21.11
N GLY A 15 -1.33 -16.58 22.05
CA GLY A 15 -2.66 -17.15 21.80
C GLY A 15 -3.66 -16.11 21.29
N VAL A 16 -3.65 -14.91 21.87
CA VAL A 16 -4.48 -13.78 21.40
C VAL A 16 -4.04 -13.30 20.02
N GLY A 17 -2.74 -13.30 19.73
CA GLY A 17 -2.21 -13.00 18.39
C GLY A 17 -2.70 -14.00 17.35
N CYS A 18 -2.59 -15.29 17.64
CA CYS A 18 -3.04 -16.37 16.75
C CYS A 18 -4.56 -16.32 16.53
N ALA A 19 -5.35 -16.10 17.60
CA ALA A 19 -6.80 -15.96 17.50
C ALA A 19 -7.24 -14.74 16.66
N ARG A 20 -6.48 -13.63 16.70
CA ARG A 20 -6.74 -12.47 15.85
C ARG A 20 -6.42 -12.73 14.39
N VAL A 21 -5.33 -13.43 14.10
CA VAL A 21 -4.96 -13.81 12.72
C VAL A 21 -5.99 -14.79 12.15
N CYS A 22 -6.39 -15.82 12.91
CA CYS A 22 -7.45 -16.76 12.48
C CYS A 22 -8.80 -16.05 12.28
N ARG A 23 -9.14 -15.06 13.09
CA ARG A 23 -10.36 -14.26 12.86
C ARG A 23 -10.26 -13.39 11.60
N ALA A 24 -9.10 -12.80 11.34
CA ALA A 24 -8.89 -11.99 10.14
C ALA A 24 -8.93 -12.84 8.86
N THR A 25 -8.34 -14.04 8.87
CA THR A 25 -8.43 -14.97 7.73
C THR A 25 -9.83 -15.51 7.54
N LEU A 26 -10.57 -15.82 8.61
CA LEU A 26 -11.98 -16.24 8.52
C LEU A 26 -12.90 -15.11 8.04
N ALA A 27 -12.66 -13.88 8.46
CA ALA A 27 -13.41 -12.71 7.99
C ALA A 27 -13.12 -12.41 6.51
N ALA A 28 -11.89 -12.64 6.04
CA ALA A 28 -11.53 -12.53 4.63
C ALA A 28 -12.02 -13.73 3.78
N ALA A 29 -12.19 -14.91 4.40
CA ALA A 29 -12.67 -16.12 3.75
C ALA A 29 -14.19 -16.24 3.69
N LEU A 30 -14.93 -15.52 4.54
CA LEU A 30 -16.35 -15.31 4.39
C LEU A 30 -16.55 -14.48 3.12
N PRO A 31 -17.05 -15.08 2.02
CA PRO A 31 -17.34 -14.33 0.82
C PRO A 31 -18.42 -13.33 1.22
N ASP A 32 -18.11 -12.04 1.15
CA ASP A 32 -19.15 -11.03 1.15
C ASP A 32 -20.08 -11.41 -0.01
N ALA A 33 -21.31 -11.78 0.33
CA ALA A 33 -22.35 -12.22 -0.59
C ALA A 33 -22.86 -11.01 -1.39
N GLY A 34 -21.96 -10.34 -2.08
CA GLY A 34 -22.23 -9.45 -3.20
C GLY A 34 -21.98 -10.25 -4.47
N ASP A 35 -22.98 -11.04 -4.87
CA ASP A 35 -23.09 -11.54 -6.24
C ASP A 35 -22.79 -10.37 -7.19
N PRO A 36 -21.77 -10.44 -8.07
CA PRO A 36 -21.56 -9.45 -9.11
C PRO A 36 -22.71 -9.58 -10.09
N ARG A 37 -23.82 -8.93 -9.75
CA ARG A 37 -25.00 -8.82 -10.58
C ARG A 37 -24.59 -8.15 -11.89
N GLY A 38 -24.58 -8.93 -12.96
CA GLY A 38 -24.97 -8.49 -14.29
C GLY A 38 -23.84 -7.96 -15.18
N GLY A 39 -23.34 -8.84 -16.05
CA GLY A 39 -23.47 -8.62 -17.49
C GLY A 39 -22.76 -7.40 -18.10
N ALA A 40 -21.43 -7.35 -17.98
CA ALA A 40 -20.48 -6.85 -18.98
C ALA A 40 -19.10 -7.02 -18.36
N ASP A 41 -18.11 -7.53 -19.09
CA ASP A 41 -16.72 -7.44 -18.62
C ASP A 41 -16.43 -5.96 -18.33
N PRO A 42 -16.12 -5.56 -17.08
CA PRO A 42 -15.83 -4.17 -16.78
C PRO A 42 -14.49 -3.83 -17.45
N GLU A 43 -14.55 -3.10 -18.56
CA GLU A 43 -13.34 -2.57 -19.19
C GLU A 43 -12.72 -1.56 -18.23
N LEU A 44 -11.61 -1.97 -17.59
CA LEU A 44 -10.89 -1.12 -16.65
C LEU A 44 -10.29 0.05 -17.42
N THR A 45 -10.63 1.26 -17.01
CA THR A 45 -9.91 2.43 -17.51
C THR A 45 -8.47 2.39 -17.01
N LEU A 46 -7.57 3.04 -17.75
CA LEU A 46 -6.15 3.07 -17.40
C LEU A 46 -5.87 3.66 -16.01
N HIS A 47 -6.66 4.66 -15.58
CA HIS A 47 -6.60 5.25 -14.24
C HIS A 47 -7.09 4.30 -13.15
N GLU A 48 -8.11 3.49 -13.44
CA GLU A 48 -8.58 2.45 -12.51
C GLU A 48 -7.58 1.32 -12.35
N ALA A 49 -6.96 0.87 -13.45
CA ALA A 49 -5.87 -0.09 -13.39
C ALA A 49 -4.69 0.43 -12.55
N ALA A 50 -4.33 1.72 -12.72
CA ALA A 50 -3.32 2.37 -11.90
C ALA A 50 -3.73 2.42 -10.41
N TYR A 51 -4.99 2.72 -10.10
CA TYR A 51 -5.49 2.74 -8.73
C TYR A 51 -5.43 1.35 -8.08
N LEU A 52 -5.87 0.30 -8.79
CA LEU A 52 -5.83 -1.06 -8.29
C LEU A 52 -4.38 -1.55 -8.09
N ALA A 53 -3.47 -1.22 -9.00
CA ALA A 53 -2.08 -1.68 -8.94
C ALA A 53 -1.23 -0.93 -7.90
N GLY A 54 -1.44 0.36 -7.69
CA GLY A 54 -0.56 1.19 -6.86
C GLY A 54 -1.24 2.30 -6.06
N GLY A 55 -2.56 2.36 -6.08
CA GLY A 55 -3.35 3.31 -5.32
C GLY A 55 -3.36 4.74 -5.85
N PRO A 56 -3.73 5.73 -5.01
CA PRO A 56 -3.99 7.09 -5.45
C PRO A 56 -2.72 7.77 -6.01
N LEU A 57 -1.55 7.50 -5.42
CA LEU A 57 -0.27 8.05 -5.92
C LEU A 57 0.09 7.50 -7.31
N ARG A 58 -0.28 6.24 -7.60
CA ARG A 58 -0.02 5.64 -8.92
C ARG A 58 -0.89 6.28 -9.99
N VAL A 59 -2.15 6.61 -9.66
CA VAL A 59 -3.02 7.39 -10.55
C VAL A 59 -2.41 8.75 -10.84
N THR A 60 -1.91 9.45 -9.80
CA THR A 60 -1.24 10.74 -9.98
C THR A 60 0.01 10.64 -10.85
N ASP A 61 0.87 9.65 -10.61
CA ASP A 61 2.08 9.43 -11.43
C ASP A 61 1.70 9.18 -12.90
N LEU A 62 0.68 8.36 -13.14
CA LEU A 62 0.15 8.09 -14.47
C LEU A 62 -0.37 9.37 -15.14
N THR A 63 -1.16 10.19 -14.44
CA THR A 63 -1.67 11.46 -14.98
C THR A 63 -0.55 12.43 -15.32
N LEU A 64 0.46 12.58 -14.46
CA LEU A 64 1.63 13.43 -14.72
C LEU A 64 2.39 12.98 -15.98
N VAL A 65 2.62 11.68 -16.13
CA VAL A 65 3.32 11.11 -17.30
C VAL A 65 2.46 11.21 -18.56
N SER A 66 1.16 10.96 -18.47
CA SER A 66 0.22 11.13 -19.59
C SER A 66 0.23 12.58 -20.10
N MET A 67 0.11 13.56 -19.20
CA MET A 67 0.19 14.97 -19.53
C MET A 67 1.56 15.39 -20.07
N HIS A 68 2.64 14.75 -19.62
CA HIS A 68 3.97 14.97 -20.16
C HIS A 68 4.10 14.49 -21.61
N ARG A 69 3.63 13.28 -21.91
CA ARG A 69 3.61 12.74 -23.27
C ARG A 69 2.68 13.53 -24.19
N GLY A 70 1.59 14.05 -23.67
CA GLY A 70 0.69 14.99 -24.35
C GLY A 70 1.26 16.39 -24.55
N ARG A 71 2.52 16.65 -24.18
CA ARG A 71 3.21 17.98 -24.25
C ARG A 71 2.51 19.10 -23.48
N ARG A 72 1.71 18.76 -22.47
CA ARG A 72 0.99 19.73 -21.63
C ARG A 72 1.75 20.05 -20.35
N LEU A 73 2.57 19.12 -19.88
CA LEU A 73 3.52 19.30 -18.79
C LEU A 73 4.95 18.97 -19.24
N LEU A 74 5.91 19.68 -18.69
CA LEU A 74 7.32 19.32 -18.75
C LEU A 74 7.74 18.80 -17.38
N LEU A 75 8.14 17.54 -17.32
CA LEU A 75 8.69 16.92 -16.12
C LEU A 75 10.21 17.00 -16.21
N ALA A 76 10.81 17.89 -15.41
CA ALA A 76 12.25 18.03 -15.37
C ALA A 76 12.86 16.88 -14.57
N HIS A 77 13.98 16.34 -15.04
CA HIS A 77 14.79 15.33 -14.34
C HIS A 77 15.23 15.76 -12.93
N THR A 78 15.17 17.06 -12.63
CA THR A 78 15.42 17.66 -11.31
C THR A 78 14.26 17.51 -10.32
N GLY A 79 13.11 16.98 -10.74
CA GLY A 79 11.94 16.74 -9.90
C GLY A 79 10.89 17.87 -9.91
N TRP A 80 10.90 18.70 -10.95
CA TRP A 80 9.94 19.79 -11.13
C TRP A 80 8.93 19.47 -12.23
N ALA A 81 7.68 19.85 -12.01
CA ALA A 81 6.63 19.85 -13.02
C ALA A 81 6.34 21.28 -13.45
N THR A 82 6.45 21.55 -14.76
CA THR A 82 6.15 22.86 -15.36
C THR A 82 4.99 22.72 -16.33
N VAL A 83 4.02 23.62 -16.26
CA VAL A 83 2.88 23.68 -17.17
C VAL A 83 3.32 24.34 -18.47
N VAL A 84 3.16 23.62 -19.59
CA VAL A 84 3.48 24.12 -20.92
C VAL A 84 2.21 24.64 -21.61
N ASP A 85 1.11 23.90 -21.47
CA ASP A 85 -0.18 24.29 -22.04
C ASP A 85 -1.29 24.26 -20.98
N ALA A 86 -1.67 25.47 -20.55
CA ALA A 86 -2.79 25.74 -19.66
C ALA A 86 -4.10 26.04 -20.40
N GLY A 87 -4.14 26.01 -21.74
CA GLY A 87 -5.28 26.46 -22.56
C GLY A 87 -6.19 25.41 -23.23
N GLY A 88 -5.82 24.11 -23.30
CA GLY A 88 -6.64 23.10 -23.98
C GLY A 88 -8.07 22.85 -23.43
N ALA A 89 -9.07 22.94 -24.31
CA ALA A 89 -10.46 22.49 -24.08
C ALA A 89 -10.55 20.95 -24.05
N GLY A 90 -11.31 20.39 -23.10
CA GLY A 90 -11.48 18.93 -22.96
C GLY A 90 -10.62 18.27 -21.88
N ARG A 91 -10.49 18.89 -20.70
CA ARG A 91 -9.68 18.33 -19.60
C ARG A 91 -10.46 17.38 -18.71
N ASP A 92 -9.90 16.18 -18.55
CA ASP A 92 -10.33 15.24 -17.52
C ASP A 92 -10.17 15.84 -16.12
N GLU A 93 -10.98 15.36 -15.18
CA GLU A 93 -10.99 15.87 -13.80
C GLU A 93 -9.63 15.75 -13.12
N LEU A 94 -8.92 14.64 -13.38
CA LEU A 94 -7.57 14.40 -12.87
C LEU A 94 -6.55 15.42 -13.39
N GLU A 95 -6.64 15.83 -14.65
CA GLU A 95 -5.73 16.82 -15.22
C GLU A 95 -5.99 18.21 -14.63
N ARG A 96 -7.26 18.54 -14.38
CA ARG A 96 -7.64 19.76 -13.67
C ARG A 96 -7.12 19.75 -12.24
N ALA A 97 -7.18 18.61 -11.55
CA ALA A 97 -6.59 18.46 -10.22
C ALA A 97 -5.07 18.68 -10.25
N VAL A 98 -4.36 18.14 -11.24
CA VAL A 98 -2.91 18.36 -11.41
C VAL A 98 -2.58 19.83 -11.65
N LEU A 99 -3.28 20.49 -12.58
CA LEU A 99 -3.06 21.91 -12.86
C LEU A 99 -3.38 22.79 -11.64
N GLY A 100 -4.47 22.48 -10.92
CA GLY A 100 -4.84 23.16 -9.68
C GLY A 100 -3.79 22.98 -8.58
N ALA A 101 -3.18 21.79 -8.48
CA ALA A 101 -2.12 21.50 -7.51
C ALA A 101 -0.77 22.16 -7.85
N ILE A 102 -0.48 22.38 -9.14
CA ILE A 102 0.69 23.16 -9.57
C ILE A 102 0.47 24.66 -9.29
N GLY A 103 -0.75 25.14 -9.45
CA GLY A 103 -1.13 26.52 -9.18
C GLY A 103 -0.80 27.49 -10.33
N PRO A 104 -1.10 28.79 -10.13
CA PRO A 104 -0.98 29.81 -11.19
C PRO A 104 0.46 30.12 -11.60
N GLU A 105 1.43 29.82 -10.73
CA GLU A 105 2.87 29.99 -11.00
C GLU A 105 3.38 29.09 -12.13
N GLY A 106 2.59 28.07 -12.52
CA GLY A 106 2.90 27.19 -13.65
C GLY A 106 4.09 26.25 -13.40
N GLN A 107 4.72 26.27 -12.22
CA GLN A 107 5.80 25.36 -11.86
C GLN A 107 5.70 24.95 -10.39
N CYS A 108 5.89 23.66 -10.11
CA CYS A 108 5.83 23.13 -8.75
C CYS A 108 6.70 21.87 -8.63
N PRO A 109 7.37 21.65 -7.50
CA PRO A 109 8.07 20.38 -7.25
C PRO A 109 7.08 19.21 -7.22
N ILE A 110 7.39 18.14 -7.95
CA ILE A 110 6.58 16.91 -8.04
C ILE A 110 6.20 16.36 -6.64
N PRO A 111 7.09 16.32 -5.63
CA PRO A 111 6.76 15.89 -4.28
C PRO A 111 5.62 16.65 -3.60
N SER A 112 5.42 17.93 -3.93
CA SER A 112 4.35 18.75 -3.36
C SER A 112 3.03 18.54 -4.11
N VAL A 113 3.08 18.33 -5.42
CA VAL A 113 1.89 18.08 -6.26
C VAL A 113 1.28 16.71 -5.95
N ARG A 114 2.11 15.66 -5.82
CA ARG A 114 1.67 14.27 -5.67
C ARG A 114 0.64 14.04 -4.56
N PRO A 115 0.88 14.43 -3.29
CA PRO A 115 -0.08 14.19 -2.21
C PRO A 115 -1.37 15.00 -2.37
N VAL A 116 -1.30 16.20 -2.97
CA VAL A 116 -2.47 17.05 -3.19
C VAL A 116 -3.40 16.42 -4.22
N VAL A 117 -2.86 15.99 -5.37
CA VAL A 117 -3.66 15.33 -6.41
C VAL A 117 -4.15 13.96 -5.95
N ALA A 118 -3.34 13.21 -5.21
CA ALA A 118 -3.75 11.91 -4.66
C ALA A 118 -4.92 12.01 -3.66
N ALA A 119 -5.12 13.18 -3.05
CA ALA A 119 -6.22 13.45 -2.12
C ALA A 119 -7.44 14.13 -2.79
N ASP A 120 -7.36 14.39 -4.09
CA ASP A 120 -8.40 15.10 -4.82
C ASP A 120 -9.73 14.31 -4.88
N ALA A 121 -10.85 15.02 -5.09
CA ALA A 121 -12.17 14.41 -5.23
C ALA A 121 -12.26 13.45 -6.42
N SER A 122 -11.57 13.73 -7.52
CA SER A 122 -11.55 12.87 -8.71
C SER A 122 -10.97 11.47 -8.41
N VAL A 123 -9.88 11.40 -7.65
CA VAL A 123 -9.28 10.13 -7.22
C VAL A 123 -10.18 9.39 -6.23
N ARG A 124 -10.89 10.12 -5.35
CA ARG A 124 -11.88 9.53 -4.45
C ARG A 124 -13.08 8.95 -5.18
N CYS A 125 -13.55 9.60 -6.25
CA CYS A 125 -14.63 9.07 -7.09
C CYS A 125 -14.23 7.74 -7.76
N ILE A 126 -12.98 7.62 -8.22
CA ILE A 126 -12.41 6.36 -8.73
C ILE A 126 -12.41 5.29 -7.65
N GLU A 127 -11.96 5.63 -6.43
CA GLU A 127 -12.00 4.70 -5.29
C GLU A 127 -13.43 4.23 -5.00
N GLU A 128 -14.38 5.15 -4.88
CA GLU A 128 -15.78 4.84 -4.57
C GLU A 128 -16.41 3.96 -5.64
N ARG A 129 -16.16 4.24 -6.92
CA ARG A 129 -16.61 3.41 -8.05
C ARG A 129 -16.02 2.00 -7.96
N LEU A 130 -14.71 1.87 -7.75
CA LEU A 130 -14.04 0.56 -7.68
C LEU A 130 -14.46 -0.24 -6.45
N VAL A 131 -14.73 0.41 -5.33
CA VAL A 131 -15.28 -0.21 -4.12
C VAL A 131 -16.72 -0.66 -4.38
N GLY A 132 -17.54 0.16 -5.03
CA GLY A 132 -18.91 -0.19 -5.42
C GLY A 132 -18.98 -1.39 -6.37
N LEU A 133 -17.97 -1.57 -7.21
CA LEU A 133 -17.81 -2.74 -8.09
C LEU A 133 -17.15 -3.96 -7.39
N GLY A 134 -16.77 -3.85 -6.12
CA GLY A 134 -16.07 -4.91 -5.39
C GLY A 134 -14.65 -5.19 -5.90
N LEU A 135 -14.09 -4.30 -6.73
CA LEU A 135 -12.75 -4.43 -7.32
C LEU A 135 -11.66 -3.86 -6.43
N ALA A 136 -11.99 -2.90 -5.55
CA ALA A 136 -11.07 -2.32 -4.58
C ALA A 136 -11.48 -2.63 -3.14
N VAL A 137 -10.47 -2.79 -2.26
CA VAL A 137 -10.69 -2.98 -0.83
C VAL A 137 -11.08 -1.65 -0.19
N PRO A 138 -12.20 -1.54 0.56
CA PRO A 138 -12.64 -0.27 1.15
C PRO A 138 -11.62 0.30 2.15
N ALA A 139 -11.56 1.63 2.26
CA ALA A 139 -10.63 2.34 3.14
C ALA A 139 -10.71 1.91 4.61
N ALA A 140 -11.91 1.58 5.10
CA ALA A 140 -12.13 1.04 6.45
C ALA A 140 -11.42 -0.31 6.65
N GLY A 141 -11.62 -1.26 5.73
CA GLY A 141 -10.93 -2.56 5.77
C GLY A 141 -9.40 -2.42 5.69
N ARG A 142 -8.90 -1.48 4.87
CA ARG A 142 -7.44 -1.20 4.81
C ARG A 142 -6.90 -0.67 6.15
N ARG A 143 -7.66 0.16 6.86
CA ARG A 143 -7.27 0.72 8.17
C ARG A 143 -7.26 -0.36 9.25
N GLU A 144 -8.31 -1.18 9.33
CA GLU A 144 -8.40 -2.28 10.28
C GLU A 144 -7.25 -3.28 10.13
N VAL A 145 -6.91 -3.65 8.89
CA VAL A 145 -5.76 -4.52 8.61
C VAL A 145 -4.45 -3.84 9.03
N ALA A 146 -4.28 -2.54 8.77
CA ALA A 146 -3.09 -1.80 9.17
C ALA A 146 -2.96 -1.70 10.70
N GLU A 147 -4.07 -1.48 11.41
CA GLU A 147 -4.14 -1.46 12.88
C GLU A 147 -3.85 -2.84 13.47
N GLY A 148 -4.42 -3.91 12.88
CA GLY A 148 -4.13 -5.29 13.27
C GLY A 148 -2.64 -5.62 13.16
N LEU A 149 -1.99 -5.25 12.05
CA LEU A 149 -0.55 -5.45 11.88
C LEU A 149 0.30 -4.59 12.81
N ARG A 150 -0.12 -3.36 13.13
CA ARG A 150 0.55 -2.55 14.16
C ARG A 150 0.45 -3.21 15.53
N ALA A 151 -0.71 -3.74 15.89
CA ALA A 151 -0.91 -4.44 17.16
C ALA A 151 -0.04 -5.72 17.24
N VAL A 152 0.03 -6.52 16.16
CA VAL A 152 0.90 -7.71 16.10
C VAL A 152 2.37 -7.32 16.20
N LYS A 153 2.81 -6.27 15.49
CA LYS A 153 4.20 -5.77 15.57
C LYS A 153 4.53 -5.26 16.98
N ALA A 154 3.62 -4.53 17.61
CA ALA A 154 3.78 -4.07 18.98
C ALA A 154 3.87 -5.24 19.96
N GLY A 155 3.02 -6.26 19.80
CA GLY A 155 3.07 -7.49 20.59
C GLY A 155 4.38 -8.27 20.43
N PHE A 156 4.90 -8.36 19.20
CA PHE A 156 6.20 -8.98 18.93
C PHE A 156 7.35 -8.22 19.61
N LEU A 157 7.38 -6.88 19.50
CA LEU A 157 8.41 -6.05 20.15
C LEU A 157 8.33 -6.15 21.68
N LEU A 158 7.12 -6.10 22.24
CA LEU A 158 6.92 -6.26 23.68
C LEU A 158 7.41 -7.63 24.14
N GLY A 159 7.10 -8.70 23.40
CA GLY A 159 7.59 -10.05 23.67
C GLY A 159 9.11 -10.16 23.62
N LEU A 160 9.76 -9.48 22.67
CA LEU A 160 11.21 -9.39 22.57
C LEU A 160 11.82 -8.67 23.78
N VAL A 161 11.24 -7.54 24.19
CA VAL A 161 11.70 -6.76 25.36
C VAL A 161 11.53 -7.56 26.65
N LEU A 162 10.39 -8.24 26.84
CA LEU A 162 10.20 -9.08 28.03
C LEU A 162 11.14 -10.30 28.03
N GLY A 163 11.32 -10.97 26.89
CA GLY A 163 12.23 -12.12 26.79
C GLY A 163 13.69 -11.73 27.06
N THR A 164 14.14 -10.59 26.57
CA THR A 164 15.49 -10.06 26.83
C THR A 164 15.67 -9.63 28.28
N ALA A 165 14.72 -8.90 28.85
CA ALA A 165 14.75 -8.52 30.27
C ALA A 165 14.78 -9.75 31.19
N ALA A 166 13.95 -10.75 30.89
CA ALA A 166 13.90 -11.97 31.68
C ALA A 166 15.20 -12.78 31.58
N ALA A 167 15.84 -12.85 30.41
CA ALA A 167 17.15 -13.50 30.23
C ALA A 167 18.29 -12.80 30.98
N LEU A 168 18.20 -11.47 31.16
CA LEU A 168 19.15 -10.67 31.93
C LEU A 168 18.98 -10.88 33.45
N LEU A 169 17.75 -11.12 33.91
CA LEU A 169 17.40 -11.30 35.33
C LEU A 169 17.68 -12.73 35.86
N VAL A 170 17.94 -13.72 35.00
CA VAL A 170 18.12 -15.12 35.38
C VAL A 170 19.59 -15.55 35.40
N PRO A 171 20.02 -16.34 36.41
CA PRO A 171 21.36 -16.91 36.47
C PRO A 171 21.69 -17.81 35.27
N ALA A 172 22.97 -17.83 34.86
CA ALA A 172 23.44 -18.46 33.62
C ALA A 172 23.03 -19.94 33.45
N ALA A 173 22.86 -20.68 34.55
CA ALA A 173 22.45 -22.08 34.54
C ALA A 173 21.02 -22.32 34.00
N GLU A 174 20.10 -21.36 34.16
CA GLU A 174 18.71 -21.48 33.71
C GLU A 174 18.43 -20.72 32.40
N ARG A 175 19.40 -19.90 31.95
CA ARG A 175 19.27 -19.02 30.78
C ARG A 175 18.96 -19.77 29.48
N ALA A 176 19.41 -21.02 29.33
CA ALA A 176 19.10 -21.85 28.16
C ALA A 176 17.61 -22.28 28.10
N LEU A 177 17.04 -22.64 29.26
CA LEU A 177 15.63 -23.03 29.41
C LEU A 177 14.70 -21.85 29.15
N VAL A 178 15.11 -20.69 29.67
CA VAL A 178 14.53 -19.37 29.43
C VAL A 178 14.44 -19.02 27.94
N ILE A 179 15.57 -19.14 27.22
CA ILE A 179 15.63 -18.82 25.80
C ILE A 179 14.78 -19.80 24.99
N ALA A 180 14.86 -21.11 25.28
CA ALA A 180 14.07 -22.14 24.61
C ALA A 180 12.55 -21.97 24.82
N ALA A 181 12.15 -21.42 25.98
CA ALA A 181 10.75 -21.16 26.28
C ALA A 181 10.20 -19.93 25.54
N PHE A 182 11.03 -18.91 25.31
CA PHE A 182 10.65 -17.69 24.59
C PHE A 182 10.77 -17.81 23.06
N THR A 183 11.60 -18.73 22.54
CA THR A 183 11.72 -18.96 21.09
C THR A 183 10.42 -19.44 20.46
N LEU A 184 9.63 -20.26 21.16
CA LEU A 184 8.38 -20.81 20.63
C LEU A 184 7.31 -19.72 20.33
N PRO A 185 6.96 -18.81 21.27
CA PRO A 185 6.05 -17.71 20.99
C PRO A 185 6.63 -16.65 20.04
N LEU A 186 7.95 -16.43 20.04
CA LEU A 186 8.63 -15.55 19.08
C LEU A 186 8.57 -16.11 17.66
N LEU A 187 8.81 -17.41 17.48
CA LEU A 187 8.69 -18.09 16.20
C LEU A 187 7.24 -18.11 15.72
N ALA A 188 6.27 -18.37 16.59
CA ALA A 188 4.86 -18.32 16.23
C ALA A 188 4.43 -16.91 15.78
N SER A 189 4.81 -15.87 16.53
CA SER A 189 4.51 -14.48 16.17
C SER A 189 5.24 -14.05 14.89
N GLY A 190 6.49 -14.48 14.74
CA GLY A 190 7.30 -14.28 13.53
C GLY A 190 6.70 -14.98 12.31
N LEU A 191 6.18 -16.20 12.46
CA LEU A 191 5.54 -16.95 11.38
C LEU A 191 4.21 -16.31 10.98
N CYS A 192 3.39 -15.84 11.94
CA CYS A 192 2.19 -15.07 11.63
C CYS A 192 2.50 -13.75 10.91
N LEU A 193 3.54 -13.03 11.35
CA LEU A 193 4.01 -11.83 10.65
C LEU A 193 4.52 -12.16 9.25
N LEU A 194 5.26 -13.26 9.11
CA LEU A 194 5.77 -13.72 7.82
C LEU A 194 4.63 -14.05 6.87
N ILE A 195 3.60 -14.79 7.32
CA ILE A 195 2.42 -15.10 6.52
C ILE A 195 1.68 -13.80 6.13
N GLY A 196 1.43 -12.89 7.07
CA GLY A 196 0.75 -11.61 6.75
C GLY A 196 1.58 -10.67 5.85
N LEU A 197 2.90 -10.77 5.88
CA LEU A 197 3.80 -10.03 4.99
C LEU A 197 3.89 -10.69 3.62
N VAL A 198 3.98 -12.03 3.56
CA VAL A 198 4.02 -12.81 2.33
C VAL A 198 2.69 -12.70 1.60
N GLU A 199 1.55 -12.67 2.28
CA GLU A 199 0.23 -12.48 1.68
C GLU A 199 0.00 -11.03 1.25
N ARG A 200 0.62 -10.04 1.91
CA ARG A 200 0.73 -8.68 1.36
C ARG A 200 1.63 -8.58 0.12
N TYR A 201 2.51 -9.54 -0.10
CA TYR A 201 3.56 -9.44 -1.12
C TYR A 201 3.08 -9.72 -2.57
N PRO A 202 2.00 -10.49 -2.81
CA PRO A 202 1.37 -10.56 -4.13
C PRO A 202 0.13 -9.68 -4.26
N TYR A 203 -0.52 -9.26 -3.16
CA TYR A 203 -1.72 -8.42 -3.22
C TYR A 203 -1.36 -6.95 -3.06
N THR A 204 -1.53 -6.18 -4.14
CA THR A 204 -1.52 -4.72 -4.03
C THR A 204 -2.58 -4.36 -2.98
N ARG A 205 -2.22 -3.57 -1.96
CA ARG A 205 -3.10 -3.27 -0.80
C ARG A 205 -4.45 -2.61 -1.16
N TRP A 206 -4.70 -2.38 -2.44
CA TRP A 206 -5.84 -1.67 -3.00
C TRP A 206 -6.78 -2.57 -3.81
N ALA A 207 -6.29 -3.62 -4.46
CA ALA A 207 -7.12 -4.48 -5.29
C ALA A 207 -7.69 -5.67 -4.51
N SER A 208 -8.97 -5.97 -4.71
CA SER A 208 -9.59 -7.21 -4.26
C SER A 208 -9.12 -8.40 -5.13
N PRO A 209 -9.35 -9.66 -4.72
CA PRO A 209 -9.05 -10.81 -5.56
C PRO A 209 -9.69 -10.76 -6.95
N ALA A 210 -10.90 -10.16 -7.07
CA ALA A 210 -11.55 -9.93 -8.36
C ALA A 210 -10.83 -8.86 -9.19
N GLY A 211 -10.47 -7.73 -8.58
CA GLY A 211 -9.67 -6.68 -9.22
C GLY A 211 -8.29 -7.16 -9.71
N GLN A 212 -7.66 -8.08 -8.97
CA GLN A 212 -6.39 -8.70 -9.38
C GLN A 212 -6.52 -9.59 -10.62
N ARG A 213 -7.62 -10.35 -10.74
CA ARG A 213 -7.86 -11.16 -11.95
C ARG A 213 -7.99 -10.28 -13.18
N LEU A 214 -8.71 -9.16 -13.07
CA LEU A 214 -8.82 -8.18 -14.15
C LEU A 214 -7.46 -7.52 -14.47
N LEU A 215 -6.69 -7.12 -13.45
CA LEU A 215 -5.34 -6.57 -13.66
C LEU A 215 -4.40 -7.55 -14.37
N SER A 216 -4.48 -8.85 -14.04
CA SER A 216 -3.64 -9.88 -14.66
C SER A 216 -3.96 -10.13 -16.14
N GLY A 217 -5.18 -9.79 -16.58
CA GLY A 217 -5.60 -9.87 -17.97
C GLY A 217 -5.16 -8.67 -18.83
N LEU A 218 -4.70 -7.58 -18.21
CA LEU A 218 -4.27 -6.39 -18.95
C LEU A 218 -2.91 -6.61 -19.60
N SER A 219 -2.83 -6.38 -20.91
CA SER A 219 -1.57 -6.44 -21.65
C SER A 219 -0.72 -5.20 -21.36
N ALA A 220 0.50 -5.43 -20.86
CA ALA A 220 1.49 -4.38 -20.63
C ALA A 220 2.25 -3.97 -21.91
N ALA A 221 1.65 -4.16 -23.10
CA ALA A 221 2.24 -3.79 -24.37
C ALA A 221 2.31 -2.26 -24.55
N ASP A 222 1.30 -1.52 -24.08
CA ASP A 222 1.35 -0.07 -24.04
C ASP A 222 2.20 0.41 -22.85
N PRO A 223 3.21 1.27 -23.05
CA PRO A 223 4.01 1.86 -21.97
C PRO A 223 3.20 2.53 -20.86
N LEU A 224 2.02 3.11 -21.15
CA LEU A 224 1.18 3.68 -20.09
C LEU A 224 0.48 2.60 -19.26
N THR A 225 0.04 1.51 -19.87
CA THR A 225 -0.50 0.33 -19.16
C THR A 225 0.59 -0.37 -18.33
N ALA A 226 1.81 -0.43 -18.85
CA ALA A 226 2.96 -0.93 -18.11
C ALA A 226 3.31 -0.03 -16.91
N LEU A 227 3.20 1.30 -17.05
CA LEU A 227 3.33 2.25 -15.95
C LEU A 227 2.21 2.07 -14.92
N ALA A 228 0.96 1.92 -15.36
CA ALA A 228 -0.19 1.73 -14.47
C ALA A 228 -0.01 0.47 -13.61
N THR A 229 0.40 -0.65 -14.22
CA THR A 229 0.50 -1.96 -13.55
C THR A 229 1.80 -2.15 -12.76
N ARG A 230 2.96 -1.76 -13.31
CA ARG A 230 4.29 -2.03 -12.70
C ARG A 230 4.92 -0.79 -12.05
N GLY A 231 4.39 0.39 -12.29
CA GLY A 231 4.86 1.64 -11.70
C GLY A 231 6.04 2.31 -12.42
N PRO A 232 6.63 3.34 -11.80
CA PRO A 232 7.56 4.28 -12.44
C PRO A 232 8.91 3.66 -12.78
N ALA A 233 9.18 2.42 -12.35
CA ALA A 233 10.39 1.70 -12.73
C ALA A 233 10.47 1.48 -14.25
N VAL A 234 9.32 1.34 -14.92
CA VAL A 234 9.21 1.12 -16.37
C VAL A 234 9.52 2.38 -17.18
N LEU A 235 9.47 3.56 -16.57
CA LEU A 235 9.72 4.83 -17.25
C LEU A 235 11.15 4.96 -17.76
N GLU A 236 11.36 5.83 -18.74
CA GLU A 236 12.67 6.24 -19.22
C GLU A 236 13.54 6.78 -18.06
N PRO A 237 14.88 6.67 -18.14
CA PRO A 237 15.77 7.06 -17.05
C PRO A 237 15.60 8.51 -16.58
N GLU A 238 15.36 9.44 -17.51
CA GLU A 238 15.17 10.86 -17.22
C GLU A 238 13.87 11.14 -16.46
N LEU A 239 12.77 10.52 -16.89
CA LEU A 239 11.48 10.64 -16.24
C LEU A 239 11.49 9.95 -14.87
N ARG A 240 12.15 8.79 -14.79
CA ARG A 240 12.41 8.10 -13.53
C ARG A 240 13.23 8.96 -12.57
N ALA A 241 14.21 9.74 -13.08
CA ALA A 241 14.98 10.68 -12.27
C ALA A 241 14.10 11.80 -11.71
N ALA A 242 13.13 12.32 -12.48
CA ALA A 242 12.17 13.31 -12.00
C ALA A 242 11.38 12.81 -10.77
N PHE A 243 10.99 11.53 -10.75
CA PHE A 243 10.34 10.92 -9.57
C PHE A 243 11.33 10.48 -8.48
N ARG A 244 12.60 10.23 -8.81
CA ARG A 244 13.66 9.79 -7.86
C ARG A 244 14.40 10.92 -7.16
N GLY A 245 14.34 12.16 -7.64
CA GLY A 245 14.95 13.34 -6.97
C GLY A 245 14.50 13.56 -5.52
N GLN A 246 13.59 12.70 -5.06
CA GLN A 246 12.95 12.59 -3.77
C GLN A 246 13.73 11.74 -2.73
N ASP A 247 14.57 10.76 -3.09
CA ASP A 247 15.20 9.88 -2.07
C ASP A 247 16.32 10.56 -1.26
N THR A 248 16.91 11.65 -1.77
CA THR A 248 18.07 12.29 -1.14
C THR A 248 17.74 13.47 -0.23
N ARG A 249 16.48 13.95 -0.18
CA ARG A 249 16.11 15.16 0.58
C ARG A 249 15.20 14.92 1.80
N HIS A 250 14.91 13.67 2.18
CA HIS A 250 14.02 13.35 3.31
C HIS A 250 14.60 12.38 4.35
N ARG A 251 15.94 12.33 4.49
CA ARG A 251 16.56 11.85 5.73
C ARG A 251 16.74 13.03 6.70
N PRO A 252 15.91 13.16 7.76
CA PRO A 252 16.41 13.67 9.02
C PRO A 252 17.39 12.67 9.65
#